data_AF-A0A7X0H822-F1
#
_entry.id   AF-A0A7X0H822-F1
#
_cell.length_a   1.000
_cell.length_b   1.000
_cell.length_c   1.000
_cell.angle_alpha   90.00
_cell.angle_beta   90.00
_cell.angle_gamma   90.00
#
_symmetry.space_group_name_H-M   'P 1'
#
loop_
_entity.id
_entity.type
_entity.pdbx_description
1 polymer ?
#
loop_
_entity_poly.entity_id
_entity_poly.type
_entity_poly.pdbx_seq_one_letter_code
_entity_poly.pdbx_strand_id
1 'polypeptide(L)'
;MSKFKVIESSIANADSWERKGQPGWVCKCLSSALMNYLSVAVDECSDFEAGRQWLLEQNVDGVLSRYLVALTSVLSGVENGGTPESVLGGNYHHLVFAHLAWAIDRFDAADKLIQVANRAGVREISTPFWCEYSAAMNKLAKSSPYSKSGPMQCKDLESYWAIYLDLIEKMSKSESTTEALAKLDESFKKRNADKSIKDDHYEIEGSGQHPVQWDFRKETLNAFAKRQMP
;
A
#
# COMPACT_ATOMS: atom_id res chain seq x y z
N MET A 1 15.14 -16.76 -6.47
CA MET A 1 16.09 -15.77 -5.89
C MET A 1 15.52 -15.39 -4.54
N SER A 2 16.30 -15.29 -3.46
CA SER A 2 15.69 -14.91 -2.16
C SER A 2 15.22 -13.45 -2.19
N LYS A 3 14.16 -13.12 -1.43
CA LYS A 3 13.60 -11.76 -1.32
C LYS A 3 14.68 -10.73 -0.93
N PHE A 4 15.59 -11.09 -0.02
CA PHE A 4 16.75 -10.27 0.35
C PHE A 4 17.67 -9.91 -0.83
N LYS A 5 18.01 -10.88 -1.69
CA LYS A 5 18.84 -10.59 -2.88
C LYS A 5 18.14 -9.64 -3.86
N VAL A 6 16.80 -9.73 -3.97
CA VAL A 6 16.01 -8.81 -4.78
C VAL A 6 16.03 -7.41 -4.18
N ILE A 7 15.89 -7.29 -2.86
CA ILE A 7 15.99 -6.01 -2.14
C ILE A 7 17.36 -5.36 -2.39
N GLU A 8 18.46 -6.07 -2.14
CA GLU A 8 19.83 -5.58 -2.32
C GLU A 8 20.08 -5.13 -3.76
N SER A 9 19.69 -5.96 -4.73
CA SER A 9 19.81 -5.64 -6.16
C SER A 9 18.99 -4.41 -6.54
N SER A 10 17.76 -4.30 -6.03
CA SER A 10 16.90 -3.14 -6.27
C SER A 10 17.48 -1.86 -5.69
N ILE A 11 18.05 -1.89 -4.48
CA ILE A 11 18.72 -0.72 -3.88
C ILE A 11 19.95 -0.33 -4.70
N ALA A 12 20.82 -1.28 -5.04
CA ALA A 12 22.03 -1.00 -5.83
C ALA A 12 21.69 -0.44 -7.23
N ASN A 13 20.61 -0.95 -7.84
CA ASN A 13 20.10 -0.42 -9.11
C ASN A 13 19.54 0.99 -8.96
N ALA A 14 18.83 1.30 -7.87
CA ALA A 14 18.38 2.65 -7.58
C ALA A 14 19.55 3.63 -7.49
N ASP A 15 20.64 3.27 -6.78
CA ASP A 15 21.86 4.10 -6.69
C ASP A 15 22.51 4.34 -8.08
N SER A 16 22.46 3.35 -8.96
CA SER A 16 22.93 3.47 -10.34
C SER A 16 22.08 4.46 -11.15
N TRP A 17 20.75 4.43 -10.98
CA TRP A 17 19.83 5.33 -11.69
C TRP A 17 19.81 6.75 -11.11
N GLU A 18 20.01 6.92 -9.80
CA GLU A 18 20.18 8.22 -9.16
C GLU A 18 21.37 8.96 -9.75
N ARG A 19 22.53 8.28 -9.89
CA ARG A 19 23.73 8.86 -10.52
C ARG A 19 23.53 9.26 -11.98
N LYS A 20 22.54 8.67 -12.66
CA LYS A 20 22.17 8.99 -14.06
C LYS A 20 21.08 10.06 -14.15
N GLY A 21 20.56 10.56 -13.02
CA GLY A 21 19.48 11.54 -13.00
C GLY A 21 18.16 11.00 -13.58
N GLN A 22 17.85 9.72 -13.33
CA GLN A 22 16.68 9.04 -13.91
C GLN A 22 15.62 8.69 -12.85
N PRO A 23 14.85 9.67 -12.33
CA PRO A 23 14.01 9.48 -11.14
C PRO A 23 12.90 8.44 -11.32
N GLY A 24 12.35 8.28 -12.53
CA GLY A 24 11.35 7.23 -12.80
C GLY A 24 11.90 5.81 -12.59
N TRP A 25 13.16 5.58 -12.99
CA TRP A 25 13.84 4.30 -12.77
C TRP A 25 14.22 4.10 -11.30
N VAL A 26 14.58 5.17 -10.60
CA VAL A 26 14.80 5.16 -9.14
C VAL A 26 13.51 4.73 -8.42
N CYS A 27 12.36 5.36 -8.74
CA CYS A 27 11.05 4.98 -8.19
C CYS A 27 10.74 3.51 -8.42
N LYS A 28 10.97 3.00 -9.63
CA LYS A 28 10.71 1.59 -9.97
C LYS A 28 11.55 0.63 -9.10
N CYS A 29 12.84 0.91 -8.97
CA CYS A 29 13.75 0.08 -8.17
C CYS A 29 13.40 0.14 -6.67
N LEU A 30 13.21 1.34 -6.11
CA LEU A 30 12.85 1.50 -4.70
C LEU A 30 11.47 0.94 -4.38
N SER A 31 10.50 1.07 -5.29
CA SER A 31 9.18 0.43 -5.17
C SER A 31 9.31 -1.09 -5.05
N SER A 32 10.14 -1.71 -5.90
CA SER A 32 10.42 -3.15 -5.81
C SER A 32 11.05 -3.53 -4.46
N ALA A 33 12.01 -2.75 -3.95
CA ALA A 33 12.60 -2.99 -2.64
C ALA A 33 11.57 -2.87 -1.51
N LEU A 34 10.75 -1.82 -1.49
CA LEU A 34 9.70 -1.61 -0.48
C LEU A 34 8.67 -2.74 -0.46
N MET A 35 8.21 -3.18 -1.63
CA MET A 35 7.28 -4.33 -1.73
C MET A 35 7.92 -5.61 -1.17
N ASN A 36 9.19 -5.86 -1.45
CA ASN A 36 9.88 -7.04 -0.93
C ASN A 36 10.16 -6.95 0.58
N TYR A 37 10.46 -5.77 1.12
CA TYR A 37 10.53 -5.59 2.58
C TYR A 37 9.19 -5.90 3.24
N LEU A 38 8.09 -5.37 2.71
CA LEU A 38 6.76 -5.68 3.23
C LEU A 38 6.44 -7.18 3.10
N SER A 39 6.77 -7.79 1.97
CA SER A 39 6.62 -9.24 1.74
C SER A 39 7.32 -10.08 2.80
N VAL A 40 8.59 -9.78 3.10
CA VAL A 40 9.33 -10.48 4.16
C VAL A 40 8.69 -10.24 5.52
N ALA A 41 8.26 -9.00 5.83
CA ALA A 41 7.64 -8.69 7.10
C ALA A 41 6.32 -9.43 7.33
N VAL A 42 5.46 -9.58 6.31
CA VAL A 42 4.18 -10.30 6.44
C VAL A 42 4.35 -11.83 6.42
N ASP A 43 5.43 -12.34 5.83
CA ASP A 43 5.71 -13.77 5.68
C ASP A 43 6.48 -14.34 6.89
N GLU A 44 7.52 -13.63 7.35
CA GLU A 44 8.46 -14.13 8.36
C GLU A 44 8.14 -13.66 9.80
N CYS A 45 7.45 -12.53 9.99
CA CYS A 45 7.14 -12.00 11.32
C CYS A 45 5.80 -12.52 11.84
N SER A 46 5.73 -12.88 13.12
CA SER A 46 4.55 -13.51 13.72
C SER A 46 3.30 -12.63 13.74
N ASP A 47 3.47 -11.31 13.76
CA ASP A 47 2.40 -10.34 13.93
C ASP A 47 2.83 -8.94 13.45
N PHE A 48 1.88 -8.00 13.50
CA PHE A 48 2.07 -6.62 13.08
C PHE A 48 3.19 -5.90 13.83
N GLU A 49 3.30 -6.06 15.15
CA GLU A 49 4.28 -5.32 15.94
C GLU A 49 5.70 -5.84 15.68
N ALA A 50 5.86 -7.17 15.59
CA ALA A 50 7.11 -7.78 15.16
C ALA A 50 7.49 -7.34 13.74
N GLY A 51 6.53 -7.34 12.80
CA GLY A 51 6.73 -6.88 11.44
C GLY A 51 7.12 -5.40 11.36
N ARG A 52 6.42 -4.53 12.10
CA ARG A 52 6.73 -3.10 12.21
C ARG A 52 8.14 -2.86 12.73
N GLN A 53 8.51 -3.53 13.84
CA GLN A 53 9.83 -3.41 14.43
C GLN A 53 10.91 -3.85 13.43
N TRP A 54 10.70 -4.97 12.75
CA TRP A 54 11.62 -5.46 11.72
C TRP A 54 11.78 -4.46 10.56
N LEU A 55 10.69 -3.88 10.04
CA LEU A 55 10.73 -2.86 8.98
C LEU A 55 11.58 -1.65 9.40
N LEU A 56 11.45 -1.21 10.66
CA LEU A 56 12.25 -0.12 11.21
C LEU A 56 13.74 -0.49 11.31
N GLU A 57 14.06 -1.70 11.79
CA GLU A 57 15.44 -2.21 11.88
C GLU A 57 16.11 -2.33 10.51
N GLN A 58 15.33 -2.66 9.46
CA GLN A 58 15.81 -2.70 8.08
C GLN A 58 15.91 -1.32 7.42
N ASN A 59 15.71 -0.23 8.17
CA ASN A 59 15.74 1.15 7.67
C ASN A 59 14.78 1.38 6.47
N VAL A 60 13.60 0.76 6.51
CA VAL A 60 12.57 0.96 5.47
C VAL A 60 12.16 2.42 5.38
N ASP A 61 12.23 3.17 6.49
CA ASP A 61 11.97 4.60 6.51
C ASP A 61 12.93 5.41 5.61
N GLY A 62 14.22 5.06 5.62
CA GLY A 62 15.21 5.64 4.73
C GLY A 62 14.92 5.33 3.26
N VAL A 63 14.53 4.09 2.95
CA VAL A 63 14.16 3.66 1.59
C VAL A 63 12.90 4.39 1.11
N LEU A 64 11.88 4.50 1.96
CA LEU A 64 10.64 5.22 1.66
C LEU A 64 10.91 6.71 1.44
N SER A 65 11.77 7.32 2.26
CA SER A 65 12.14 8.73 2.11
C SER A 65 12.84 8.99 0.77
N ARG A 66 13.75 8.11 0.36
CA ARG A 66 14.37 8.16 -0.98
C ARG A 66 13.36 8.00 -2.11
N TYR A 67 12.42 7.07 -1.97
CA TYR A 67 11.34 6.87 -2.93
C TYR A 67 10.50 8.14 -3.10
N LEU A 68 10.12 8.80 -2.00
CA LEU A 68 9.33 10.04 -2.04
C LEU A 68 10.08 11.21 -2.71
N VAL A 69 11.39 11.31 -2.52
CA VAL A 69 12.23 12.31 -3.21
C VAL A 69 12.20 12.07 -4.71
N ALA A 70 12.45 10.84 -5.16
CA ALA A 70 12.38 10.47 -6.56
C ALA A 70 10.97 10.70 -7.15
N LEU A 71 9.92 10.31 -6.40
CA LEU A 71 8.53 10.50 -6.81
C LEU A 71 8.19 11.99 -6.97
N THR A 72 8.68 12.84 -6.08
CA THR A 72 8.52 14.30 -6.19
C THR A 72 9.16 14.84 -7.48
N SER A 73 10.35 14.35 -7.84
CA SER A 73 10.97 14.71 -9.12
C SER A 73 10.17 14.22 -10.32
N VAL A 74 9.60 13.01 -10.28
CA VAL A 74 8.71 12.50 -11.34
C VAL A 74 7.46 13.36 -11.47
N LEU A 75 6.80 13.69 -10.35
CA LEU A 75 5.60 14.54 -10.33
C LEU A 75 5.88 15.91 -10.93
N SER A 76 6.99 16.54 -10.56
CA SER A 76 7.41 17.81 -11.16
C SER A 76 7.66 17.69 -12.66
N GLY A 77 8.27 16.59 -13.12
CA GLY A 77 8.43 16.29 -14.54
C GLY A 77 7.09 16.16 -15.28
N VAL A 78 6.10 15.52 -14.66
CA VAL A 78 4.74 15.38 -15.21
C VAL A 78 4.04 16.74 -15.29
N GLU A 79 4.09 17.53 -14.22
CA GLU A 79 3.42 18.85 -14.14
C GLU A 79 4.01 19.85 -15.13
N ASN A 80 5.30 19.73 -15.44
CA ASN A 80 5.97 20.54 -16.45
C ASN A 80 5.88 19.95 -17.88
N GLY A 81 5.16 18.84 -18.07
CA GLY A 81 5.02 18.18 -19.38
C GLY A 81 6.27 17.47 -19.91
N GLY A 82 7.33 17.36 -19.10
CA GLY A 82 8.58 16.69 -19.45
C GLY A 82 8.59 15.19 -19.18
N THR A 83 7.59 14.65 -18.48
CA THR A 83 7.44 13.22 -18.19
C THR A 83 5.99 12.79 -18.41
N PRO A 84 5.71 11.67 -19.10
CA PRO A 84 4.35 11.17 -19.23
C PRO A 84 3.74 10.77 -17.88
N GLU A 85 2.44 11.05 -17.68
CA GLU A 85 1.75 10.69 -16.43
C GLU A 85 1.72 9.18 -16.17
N SER A 86 1.80 8.36 -17.23
CA SER A 86 1.89 6.90 -17.14
C SER A 86 3.11 6.39 -16.34
N VAL A 87 4.15 7.21 -16.17
CA VAL A 87 5.32 6.88 -15.33
C VAL A 87 4.94 6.76 -13.85
N LEU A 88 3.87 7.42 -13.41
CA LEU A 88 3.36 7.30 -12.04
C LEU A 88 2.72 5.94 -11.75
N GLY A 89 2.32 5.18 -12.78
CA GLY A 89 1.62 3.91 -12.62
C GLY A 89 0.24 4.03 -11.96
N GLY A 90 -0.42 2.89 -11.74
CA GLY A 90 -1.76 2.85 -11.15
C GLY A 90 -1.78 2.98 -9.62
N ASN A 91 -2.98 3.05 -9.06
CA ASN A 91 -3.27 3.27 -7.64
C ASN A 91 -2.58 2.30 -6.67
N TYR A 92 -2.49 1.03 -7.04
CA TYR A 92 -2.16 -0.07 -6.13
C TYR A 92 -0.93 0.19 -5.24
N HIS A 93 0.22 0.40 -5.87
CA HIS A 93 1.49 0.53 -5.15
C HIS A 93 1.56 1.80 -4.28
N HIS A 94 0.97 2.92 -4.73
CA HIS A 94 0.87 4.14 -3.91
C HIS A 94 0.06 3.88 -2.63
N LEU A 95 -1.05 3.13 -2.74
CA LEU A 95 -1.88 2.78 -1.59
C LEU A 95 -1.18 1.79 -0.67
N VAL A 96 -0.48 0.79 -1.21
CA VAL A 96 0.36 -0.13 -0.41
C VAL A 96 1.41 0.66 0.37
N PHE A 97 2.09 1.62 -0.27
CA PHE A 97 3.10 2.43 0.40
C PHE A 97 2.50 3.42 1.40
N ALA A 98 1.25 3.86 1.21
CA ALA A 98 0.55 4.63 2.23
C ALA A 98 0.28 3.79 3.49
N HIS A 99 -0.14 2.53 3.34
CA HIS A 99 -0.25 1.61 4.47
C HIS A 99 1.11 1.34 5.12
N LEU A 100 2.16 1.10 4.32
CA LEU A 100 3.51 0.92 4.84
C LEU A 100 3.96 2.14 5.65
N ALA A 101 3.71 3.35 5.13
CA ALA A 101 4.02 4.58 5.82
C ALA A 101 3.26 4.72 7.15
N TRP A 102 1.96 4.35 7.19
CA TRP A 102 1.21 4.26 8.45
C TRP A 102 1.80 3.23 9.41
N ALA A 103 2.26 2.07 8.93
CA ALA A 103 2.86 1.03 9.76
C ALA A 103 4.08 1.56 10.53
N ILE A 104 4.88 2.44 9.92
CA ILE A 104 6.11 3.00 10.50
C ILE A 104 5.93 4.45 11.02
N ASP A 105 4.70 4.86 11.31
CA ASP A 105 4.35 6.18 11.87
C ASP A 105 4.74 7.40 11.01
N ARG A 106 4.89 7.20 9.69
CA ARG A 106 5.22 8.25 8.71
C ARG A 106 3.95 8.81 8.04
N PHE A 107 3.06 9.39 8.83
CA PHE A 107 1.75 9.89 8.36
C PHE A 107 1.84 10.91 7.21
N ASP A 108 2.79 11.85 7.27
CA ASP A 108 2.99 12.83 6.18
C ASP A 108 3.37 12.16 4.84
N ALA A 109 4.10 11.04 4.90
CA ALA A 109 4.42 10.26 3.71
C ALA A 109 3.17 9.56 3.18
N ALA A 110 2.37 8.97 4.06
CA ALA A 110 1.11 8.34 3.68
C ALA A 110 0.16 9.33 3.00
N ASP A 111 0.00 10.54 3.55
CA ASP A 111 -0.85 11.57 2.96
C ASP A 111 -0.41 11.96 1.54
N LYS A 112 0.90 12.12 1.32
CA LYS A 112 1.45 12.39 -0.02
C LYS A 112 1.13 11.25 -0.99
N LEU A 113 1.31 10.00 -0.58
CA LEU A 113 1.05 8.83 -1.42
C LEU A 113 -0.44 8.69 -1.74
N ILE A 114 -1.32 8.93 -0.78
CA ILE A 114 -2.77 8.95 -0.98
C ILE A 114 -3.16 10.07 -1.96
N GLN A 115 -2.55 11.26 -1.87
CA GLN A 115 -2.79 12.34 -2.84
C GLN A 115 -2.36 11.95 -4.25
N VAL A 116 -1.19 11.30 -4.41
CA VAL A 116 -0.73 10.80 -5.71
C VAL A 116 -1.68 9.75 -6.26
N ALA A 117 -2.12 8.80 -5.42
CA ALA A 117 -3.12 7.80 -5.80
C ALA A 117 -4.42 8.46 -6.32
N ASN A 118 -4.83 9.59 -5.76
CA ASN A 118 -6.08 10.26 -6.17
C ASN A 118 -5.94 11.16 -7.41
N ARG A 119 -4.76 11.27 -8.05
CA ARG A 119 -4.58 12.06 -9.28
C ARG A 119 -5.36 11.46 -10.46
N ALA A 120 -5.80 12.32 -11.38
CA ALA A 120 -6.66 11.94 -12.50
C ALA A 120 -6.03 10.85 -13.38
N GLY A 121 -4.79 11.02 -13.86
CA GLY A 121 -4.18 10.02 -14.74
C GLY A 121 -3.76 8.74 -14.02
N VAL A 122 -3.52 8.77 -12.71
CA VAL A 122 -3.32 7.56 -11.89
C VAL A 122 -4.62 6.75 -11.78
N ARG A 123 -5.75 7.44 -11.58
CA ARG A 123 -7.07 6.80 -11.51
C ARG A 123 -7.52 6.25 -12.87
N GLU A 124 -7.23 6.94 -13.96
CA GLU A 124 -7.64 6.54 -15.32
C GLU A 124 -7.14 5.14 -15.71
N ILE A 125 -5.93 4.77 -15.25
CA ILE A 125 -5.32 3.46 -15.55
C ILE A 125 -5.56 2.40 -14.46
N SER A 126 -6.36 2.73 -13.45
CA SER A 126 -6.62 1.87 -12.30
C SER A 126 -7.98 1.18 -12.41
N THR A 127 -8.15 0.06 -11.72
CA THR A 127 -9.46 -0.60 -11.65
C THR A 127 -10.46 0.26 -10.87
N PRO A 128 -11.78 0.09 -11.10
CA PRO A 128 -12.80 0.78 -10.32
C PRO A 128 -12.65 0.56 -8.82
N PHE A 129 -12.29 -0.65 -8.40
CA PHE A 129 -12.02 -0.97 -6.99
C PHE A 129 -10.91 -0.09 -6.41
N TRP A 130 -9.76 0.00 -7.08
CA TRP A 130 -8.64 0.80 -6.58
C TRP A 130 -8.93 2.30 -6.57
N CYS A 131 -9.73 2.78 -7.53
CA CYS A 131 -10.22 4.15 -7.52
C CYS A 131 -11.06 4.43 -6.26
N GLU A 132 -12.01 3.55 -5.94
CA GLU A 132 -12.85 3.69 -4.74
C GLU A 132 -12.01 3.58 -3.46
N TYR A 133 -11.09 2.62 -3.40
CA TYR A 133 -10.18 2.45 -2.26
C TYR A 133 -9.31 3.69 -2.01
N SER A 134 -8.76 4.28 -3.08
CA SER A 134 -8.00 5.52 -2.97
C SER A 134 -8.84 6.69 -2.46
N ALA A 135 -10.11 6.78 -2.90
CA ALA A 135 -11.02 7.82 -2.45
C ALA A 135 -11.41 7.62 -0.97
N ALA A 136 -11.66 6.38 -0.55
CA ALA A 136 -11.95 5.99 0.82
C ALA A 136 -10.79 6.34 1.76
N MET A 137 -9.56 5.95 1.40
CA MET A 137 -8.37 6.30 2.18
C MET A 137 -8.15 7.82 2.27
N ASN A 138 -8.37 8.57 1.18
CA ASN A 138 -8.27 10.03 1.16
C ASN A 138 -9.32 10.72 2.06
N LYS A 139 -10.54 10.19 2.12
CA LYS A 139 -11.56 10.66 3.05
C LYS A 139 -11.19 10.35 4.50
N LEU A 140 -10.74 9.13 4.77
CA LEU A 140 -10.28 8.71 6.09
C LEU A 140 -9.11 9.56 6.59
N ALA A 141 -8.06 9.75 5.76
CA ALA A 141 -6.90 10.57 6.09
C ALA A 141 -7.29 12.02 6.44
N LYS A 142 -8.30 12.57 5.76
CA LYS A 142 -8.83 13.92 5.98
C LYS A 142 -9.89 13.99 7.07
N SER A 143 -10.08 12.92 7.86
CA SER A 143 -11.11 12.84 8.91
C SER A 143 -12.50 13.22 8.39
N SER A 144 -12.78 12.89 7.13
CA SER A 144 -14.00 13.24 6.42
C SER A 144 -14.85 11.99 6.22
N PRO A 145 -16.19 12.09 6.34
CA PRO A 145 -17.05 10.94 6.16
C PRO A 145 -16.93 10.39 4.73
N TYR A 146 -16.82 9.07 4.64
CA TYR A 146 -16.86 8.31 3.41
C TYR A 146 -18.11 7.43 3.40
N SER A 147 -18.77 7.35 2.25
CA SER A 147 -19.84 6.40 2.00
C SER A 147 -19.50 5.66 0.72
N LYS A 148 -19.59 4.34 0.77
CA LYS A 148 -19.35 3.49 -0.40
C LYS A 148 -20.35 3.84 -1.51
N SER A 149 -19.85 3.97 -2.74
CA SER A 149 -20.64 4.37 -3.92
C SER A 149 -21.68 3.32 -4.37
N GLY A 150 -21.64 2.12 -3.78
CA GLY A 150 -22.59 1.04 -4.02
C GLY A 150 -21.90 -0.31 -4.24
N PRO A 151 -22.61 -1.31 -4.78
CA PRO A 151 -22.00 -2.58 -5.19
C PRO A 151 -20.98 -2.35 -6.31
N MET A 152 -19.78 -2.91 -6.16
CA MET A 152 -18.73 -2.86 -7.17
C MET A 152 -18.46 -4.25 -7.74
N GLN A 153 -18.23 -4.31 -9.04
CA GLN A 153 -17.72 -5.52 -9.67
C GLN A 153 -16.25 -5.68 -9.31
N CYS A 154 -15.97 -6.63 -8.42
CA CYS A 154 -14.61 -6.95 -7.98
C CYS A 154 -14.12 -8.20 -8.71
N LYS A 155 -12.83 -8.24 -9.06
CA LYS A 155 -12.18 -9.40 -9.68
C LYS A 155 -11.11 -9.98 -8.76
N ASP A 156 -10.97 -11.30 -8.77
CA ASP A 156 -9.90 -12.03 -8.08
C ASP A 156 -9.70 -11.56 -6.63
N LEU A 157 -8.52 -11.04 -6.29
CA LEU A 157 -8.21 -10.53 -4.96
C LEU A 157 -9.10 -9.37 -4.49
N GLU A 158 -9.65 -8.58 -5.42
CA GLU A 158 -10.51 -7.44 -5.08
C GLU A 158 -11.78 -7.87 -4.33
N SER A 159 -12.28 -9.11 -4.54
CA SER A 159 -13.44 -9.58 -3.77
C SER A 159 -13.12 -9.74 -2.29
N TYR A 160 -11.86 -10.07 -1.97
CA TYR A 160 -11.38 -10.15 -0.59
C TYR A 160 -11.06 -8.77 -0.02
N TRP A 161 -10.71 -7.79 -0.86
CA TRP A 161 -10.41 -6.43 -0.41
C TRP A 161 -11.61 -5.49 -0.35
N ALA A 162 -12.72 -5.83 -1.01
CA ALA A 162 -13.94 -5.02 -1.02
C ALA A 162 -14.49 -4.73 0.38
N ILE A 163 -14.18 -5.59 1.36
CA ILE A 163 -14.64 -5.47 2.74
C ILE A 163 -13.87 -4.45 3.57
N TYR A 164 -12.64 -4.08 3.18
CA TYR A 164 -11.90 -3.01 3.86
C TYR A 164 -12.57 -1.66 3.65
N LEU A 165 -13.32 -1.48 2.56
CA LEU A 165 -14.11 -0.27 2.34
C LEU A 165 -15.21 -0.10 3.39
N ASP A 166 -15.78 -1.22 3.86
CA ASP A 166 -16.80 -1.19 4.91
C ASP A 166 -16.17 -0.77 6.24
N LEU A 167 -14.95 -1.26 6.54
CA LEU A 167 -14.17 -0.81 7.71
C LEU A 167 -13.86 0.68 7.62
N ILE A 168 -13.35 1.15 6.48
CA ILE A 168 -13.01 2.56 6.26
C ILE A 168 -14.26 3.45 6.40
N GLU A 169 -15.40 3.02 5.86
CA GLU A 169 -16.68 3.73 6.02
C GLU A 169 -17.06 3.88 7.50
N LYS A 170 -17.03 2.79 8.27
CA LYS A 170 -17.30 2.84 9.71
C LYS A 170 -16.33 3.77 10.46
N MET A 171 -15.02 3.63 10.20
CA MET A 171 -14.00 4.48 10.81
C MET A 171 -14.22 5.96 10.48
N SER A 172 -14.48 6.30 9.22
CA SER A 172 -14.68 7.68 8.76
C SER A 172 -15.91 8.37 9.35
N LYS A 173 -16.88 7.58 9.81
CA LYS A 173 -18.14 8.03 10.45
C LYS A 173 -18.10 7.93 11.97
N SER A 174 -16.97 7.53 12.55
CA SER A 174 -16.85 7.26 14.00
C SER A 174 -17.89 6.25 14.51
N GLU A 175 -18.26 5.29 13.67
CA GLU A 175 -19.18 4.20 14.01
C GLU A 175 -18.43 2.97 14.56
N SER A 176 -19.15 2.04 15.19
CA SER A 176 -18.56 0.78 15.65
C SER A 176 -17.98 -0.02 14.48
N THR A 177 -16.72 -0.46 14.64
CA THR A 177 -15.97 -1.24 13.66
C THR A 177 -16.01 -2.75 13.93
N THR A 178 -16.63 -3.18 15.04
CA THR A 178 -16.57 -4.56 15.55
C THR A 178 -16.97 -5.60 14.50
N GLU A 179 -18.13 -5.43 13.85
CA GLU A 179 -18.60 -6.37 12.83
C GLU A 179 -17.75 -6.35 11.56
N ALA A 180 -17.27 -5.16 11.16
CA ALA A 180 -16.42 -5.01 9.98
C ALA A 180 -15.06 -5.71 10.19
N LEU A 181 -14.49 -5.60 11.38
CA LEU A 181 -13.25 -6.27 11.78
C LEU A 181 -13.42 -7.80 11.81
N ALA A 182 -14.51 -8.31 12.39
CA ALA A 182 -14.78 -9.75 12.42
C ALA A 182 -14.88 -10.35 11.00
N LYS A 183 -15.58 -9.66 10.09
CA LYS A 183 -15.68 -10.12 8.70
C LYS A 183 -14.35 -10.01 7.95
N LEU A 184 -13.52 -9.01 8.27
CA LEU A 184 -12.15 -8.90 7.73
C LEU A 184 -11.28 -10.08 8.16
N ASP A 185 -11.34 -10.48 9.42
CA ASP A 185 -10.60 -11.65 9.92
C ASP A 185 -11.05 -12.94 9.21
N GLU A 186 -12.34 -13.10 8.94
CA GLU A 186 -12.84 -14.21 8.13
C GLU A 186 -12.37 -14.12 6.68
N SER A 187 -12.42 -12.94 6.07
CA SER A 187 -11.95 -12.71 4.70
C SER A 187 -10.46 -13.04 4.55
N PHE A 188 -9.64 -12.61 5.51
CA PHE A 188 -8.21 -12.88 5.57
C PHE A 188 -7.92 -14.38 5.64
N LYS A 189 -8.60 -15.11 6.54
CA LYS A 189 -8.46 -16.57 6.65
C LYS A 189 -8.87 -17.29 5.37
N LYS A 190 -9.96 -16.85 4.72
CA LYS A 190 -10.42 -17.41 3.44
C LYS A 190 -9.39 -17.16 2.34
N ARG A 191 -8.87 -15.92 2.23
CA ARG A 191 -7.84 -15.54 1.25
C ARG A 191 -6.58 -16.40 1.40
N ASN A 192 -6.05 -16.53 2.61
CA ASN A 192 -4.87 -17.36 2.91
C ASN A 192 -5.09 -18.86 2.71
N ALA A 193 -6.33 -19.33 2.58
CA ALA A 193 -6.65 -20.72 2.27
C ALA A 193 -6.96 -20.95 0.78
N ASP A 194 -7.20 -19.88 0.02
CA ASP A 194 -7.63 -19.95 -1.37
C ASP A 194 -6.44 -20.18 -2.32
N LYS A 195 -6.33 -21.40 -2.82
CA LYS A 195 -5.27 -21.83 -3.76
C LYS A 195 -5.52 -21.41 -5.21
N SER A 196 -6.72 -20.90 -5.52
CA SER A 196 -7.09 -20.44 -6.87
C SER A 196 -6.54 -19.05 -7.18
N ILE A 197 -6.27 -18.27 -6.13
CA ILE A 197 -5.63 -16.96 -6.24
C ILE A 197 -4.20 -17.15 -6.74
N LYS A 198 -3.87 -16.43 -7.83
CA LYS A 198 -2.49 -16.13 -8.16
C LYS A 198 -2.15 -14.87 -7.40
N ASP A 199 -1.22 -14.99 -6.45
CA ASP A 199 -0.85 -13.89 -5.57
C ASP A 199 -0.36 -12.69 -6.37
N ASP A 200 -0.35 -11.53 -5.73
CA ASP A 200 0.37 -10.40 -6.27
C ASP A 200 1.85 -10.81 -6.39
N HIS A 201 2.57 -10.37 -7.43
CA HIS A 201 3.94 -10.84 -7.70
C HIS A 201 4.94 -10.64 -6.53
N TYR A 202 4.51 -10.00 -5.46
CA TYR A 202 5.25 -9.71 -4.25
C TYR A 202 4.76 -10.50 -3.02
N GLU A 203 3.67 -11.27 -3.10
CA GLU A 203 3.13 -12.11 -2.02
C GLU A 203 2.84 -11.33 -0.72
N ILE A 204 2.43 -10.06 -0.82
CA ILE A 204 2.19 -9.21 0.38
C ILE A 204 0.77 -9.39 0.92
N GLU A 205 -0.13 -9.86 0.06
CA GLU A 205 -1.56 -9.97 0.35
C GLU A 205 -1.86 -11.36 0.93
N GLY A 206 -1.13 -12.37 0.49
CA GLY A 206 -1.25 -13.73 0.93
C GLY A 206 -2.32 -14.50 0.19
N SER A 207 -2.07 -15.80 0.03
CA SER A 207 -2.88 -16.72 -0.74
C SER A 207 -2.74 -18.15 -0.20
N GLY A 208 -3.53 -19.09 -0.72
CA GLY A 208 -3.37 -20.51 -0.39
C GLY A 208 -2.04 -21.12 -0.84
N GLN A 209 -1.30 -20.45 -1.75
CA GLN A 209 0.04 -20.87 -2.19
C GLN A 209 1.12 -20.22 -1.33
N HIS A 210 0.91 -18.97 -0.90
CA HIS A 210 1.82 -18.17 -0.10
C HIS A 210 1.05 -17.49 1.03
N PRO A 211 0.68 -18.21 2.10
CA PRO A 211 -0.09 -17.61 3.19
C PRO A 211 0.79 -16.66 4.00
N VAL A 212 0.25 -15.51 4.38
CA VAL A 212 0.95 -14.51 5.22
C VAL A 212 0.47 -14.57 6.67
N GLN A 213 1.31 -14.16 7.61
CA GLN A 213 1.07 -14.29 9.05
C GLN A 213 0.04 -13.29 9.58
N TRP A 214 0.00 -12.07 9.02
CA TRP A 214 -0.87 -10.99 9.47
C TRP A 214 -1.39 -10.13 8.32
N ASP A 215 -2.52 -9.47 8.54
CA ASP A 215 -3.21 -8.65 7.54
C ASP A 215 -2.73 -7.20 7.59
N PHE A 216 -1.73 -6.85 6.78
CA PHE A 216 -1.13 -5.52 6.89
C PHE A 216 -2.09 -4.36 6.63
N ARG A 217 -3.09 -4.54 5.77
CA ARG A 217 -4.07 -3.50 5.49
C ARG A 217 -4.96 -3.24 6.69
N LYS A 218 -5.45 -4.31 7.34
CA LYS A 218 -6.30 -4.22 8.52
C LYS A 218 -5.54 -3.59 9.68
N GLU A 219 -4.32 -4.07 9.93
CA GLU A 219 -3.52 -3.63 11.07
C GLU A 219 -3.10 -2.16 10.93
N THR A 220 -2.73 -1.72 9.74
CA THR A 220 -2.37 -0.31 9.49
C THR A 220 -3.56 0.64 9.51
N LEU A 221 -4.76 0.21 9.06
CA LEU A 221 -5.99 0.99 9.25
C LEU A 221 -6.33 1.16 10.74
N ASN A 222 -6.18 0.10 11.53
CA ASN A 222 -6.38 0.16 12.98
C ASN A 222 -5.34 1.06 13.66
N ALA A 223 -4.08 0.98 13.26
CA ALA A 223 -3.01 1.85 13.76
C ALA A 223 -3.31 3.32 13.46
N PHE A 224 -3.75 3.63 12.23
CA PHE A 224 -4.18 4.98 11.84
C PHE A 224 -5.37 5.47 12.68
N ALA A 225 -6.40 4.65 12.87
CA ALA A 225 -7.57 5.03 13.65
C ALA A 225 -7.25 5.33 15.12
N LYS A 226 -6.36 4.54 15.75
CA LYS A 226 -5.89 4.78 17.13
C LYS A 226 -5.21 6.14 17.28
N ARG A 227 -4.54 6.65 16.24
CA ARG A 227 -3.87 7.96 16.26
C ARG A 227 -4.84 9.13 16.22
N GLN A 228 -5.97 8.96 15.53
CA GLN A 228 -7.00 9.99 15.37
C GLN A 228 -7.88 10.18 16.60
N MET A 229 -7.90 9.19 17.50
CA MET A 229 -8.59 9.30 18.78
C MET A 229 -7.77 10.16 19.75
N PRO A 230 -8.30 11.30 20.24
CA PRO A 230 -7.62 12.19 21.18
C PRO A 230 -7.39 11.56 22.55
#